data_AF-A0A3B0MKE7-F1
#
_entry.id   AF-A0A3B0MKE7-F1
#
_cell.length_a   1.000
_cell.length_b   1.000
_cell.length_c   1.000
_cell.angle_alpha   90.00
_cell.angle_beta   90.00
_cell.angle_gamma   90.00
#
_symmetry.space_group_name_H-M   'P 1'
#
loop_
_entity.id
_entity.type
_entity.pdbx_description
1 polymer ?
#
loop_
_entity_poly.entity_id
_entity_poly.type
_entity_poly.pdbx_seq_one_letter_code
_entity_poly.pdbx_strand_id
1 'polypeptide(L)'
;MPMPRPIRKSESETAKAPKVFIFLKDTVKQLKQKTHKKASPEEKEERENEVNSWRVILYNDDIHNFMYVTESISKCVPQLPLAVAHLITLEAHKNGQAEIIRTWKDKAELYCRGNKL
;
A
#
# COMPACT_ATOMS: atom_id res chain seq x y z
N MET A 1 -42.04 -34.72 -48.33
CA MET A 1 -42.22 -35.01 -46.89
C MET A 1 -41.46 -33.96 -46.09
N PRO A 2 -42.10 -33.16 -45.22
CA PRO A 2 -41.38 -32.22 -44.36
C PRO A 2 -40.82 -32.94 -43.12
N MET A 3 -39.55 -32.68 -42.79
CA MET A 3 -38.93 -33.20 -41.57
C MET A 3 -39.36 -32.39 -40.33
N PRO A 4 -39.51 -33.00 -39.15
CA PRO A 4 -39.83 -32.27 -37.93
C PRO A 4 -38.62 -31.45 -37.45
N ARG A 5 -38.86 -30.18 -37.05
CA ARG A 5 -37.84 -29.36 -36.39
C ARG A 5 -37.68 -29.79 -34.92
N PRO A 6 -36.48 -29.72 -34.34
CA PRO A 6 -36.29 -30.00 -32.91
C PRO A 6 -37.00 -28.94 -32.06
N ILE A 7 -37.80 -29.42 -31.10
CA ILE A 7 -38.42 -28.59 -30.06
C ILE A 7 -37.30 -28.12 -29.13
N ARG A 8 -36.99 -26.82 -29.15
CA ARG A 8 -36.17 -26.19 -28.09
C ARG A 8 -37.00 -26.21 -26.81
N LYS A 9 -36.70 -27.12 -25.89
CA LYS A 9 -37.22 -27.05 -24.53
C LYS A 9 -36.71 -25.77 -23.87
N SER A 10 -37.61 -24.85 -23.59
CA SER A 10 -37.38 -23.75 -22.65
C SER A 10 -37.50 -24.31 -21.23
N GLU A 11 -36.41 -24.86 -20.71
CA GLU A 11 -36.31 -25.15 -19.29
C GLU A 11 -35.88 -23.87 -18.58
N SER A 12 -36.88 -23.12 -18.10
CA SER A 12 -36.71 -22.13 -17.05
C SER A 12 -36.42 -22.85 -15.73
N GLU A 13 -35.22 -23.42 -15.60
CA GLU A 13 -34.73 -23.83 -14.29
C GLU A 13 -34.26 -22.59 -13.54
N THR A 14 -35.08 -22.14 -12.59
CA THR A 14 -34.69 -21.19 -11.56
C THR A 14 -33.52 -21.78 -10.76
N ALA A 15 -32.29 -21.51 -11.22
CA ALA A 15 -31.07 -21.96 -10.57
C ALA A 15 -30.99 -21.35 -9.17
N LYS A 16 -31.35 -22.14 -8.16
CA LYS A 16 -31.22 -21.78 -6.75
C LYS A 16 -29.73 -21.68 -6.46
N ALA A 17 -29.24 -20.46 -6.26
CA ALA A 17 -27.83 -20.16 -6.09
C ALA A 17 -27.21 -21.12 -5.04
N PRO A 18 -25.99 -21.65 -5.29
CA PRO A 18 -25.35 -22.59 -4.38
C PRO A 18 -25.22 -21.97 -2.99
N LYS A 19 -25.51 -22.74 -1.94
CA LYS A 19 -25.54 -22.29 -0.53
C LYS A 19 -24.27 -21.52 -0.12
N VAL A 20 -23.13 -21.88 -0.70
CA VAL A 20 -21.82 -21.21 -0.51
C VAL A 20 -21.88 -19.73 -0.96
N PHE A 21 -22.52 -19.44 -2.08
CA PHE A 21 -22.64 -18.09 -2.63
C PHE A 21 -23.54 -17.17 -1.78
N ILE A 22 -24.58 -17.74 -1.16
CA ILE A 22 -25.46 -17.02 -0.23
C ILE A 22 -24.68 -16.66 1.04
N PHE A 23 -23.95 -17.64 1.61
CA PHE A 23 -23.13 -17.44 2.80
C PHE A 23 -22.02 -16.39 2.61
N LEU A 24 -21.36 -16.40 1.44
CA LEU A 24 -20.35 -15.37 1.10
C LEU A 24 -20.96 -13.97 1.05
N LYS A 25 -22.15 -13.82 0.45
CA LYS A 25 -22.85 -12.53 0.40
C LYS A 25 -23.22 -12.02 1.79
N ASP A 26 -23.72 -12.90 2.65
CA ASP A 26 -24.10 -12.53 4.01
C ASP A 26 -22.88 -12.16 4.85
N THR A 27 -21.78 -12.88 4.71
CA THR A 27 -20.50 -12.59 5.38
C THR A 27 -19.95 -11.22 4.95
N VAL A 28 -19.96 -10.92 3.65
CA VAL A 28 -19.53 -9.61 3.10
C VAL A 28 -20.44 -8.48 3.60
N LYS A 29 -21.75 -8.72 3.69
CA LYS A 29 -22.73 -7.73 4.18
C LYS A 29 -22.52 -7.41 5.66
N GLN A 30 -22.23 -8.44 6.48
CA GLN A 30 -21.90 -8.26 7.90
C GLN A 30 -20.56 -7.55 8.11
N LEU A 31 -19.54 -7.86 7.29
CA LEU A 31 -18.25 -7.16 7.32
C LEU A 31 -18.41 -5.67 6.98
N LYS A 32 -19.23 -5.34 5.98
CA LYS A 32 -19.54 -3.96 5.55
C LYS A 32 -20.30 -3.17 6.62
N GLN A 33 -21.17 -3.82 7.39
CA GLN A 33 -21.86 -3.19 8.53
C GLN A 33 -20.93 -2.97 9.73
N LYS A 34 -20.03 -3.92 10.04
CA LYS A 34 -19.05 -3.78 11.13
C LYS A 34 -18.02 -2.67 10.87
N THR A 35 -17.73 -2.35 9.60
CA THR A 35 -16.78 -1.28 9.23
C THR A 35 -17.37 0.12 9.24
N HIS A 36 -18.67 0.30 9.52
CA HIS A 36 -19.30 1.62 9.54
C HIS A 36 -19.13 2.38 10.86
N LYS A 37 -17.93 2.30 11.47
CA LYS A 37 -17.40 3.43 12.26
C LYS A 37 -16.74 4.37 11.25
N LYS A 38 -17.53 5.23 10.61
CA LYS A 38 -16.98 6.35 9.85
C LYS A 38 -16.23 7.21 10.86
N ALA A 39 -14.90 7.17 10.81
CA ALA A 39 -14.05 8.14 11.49
C ALA A 39 -14.54 9.54 11.13
N SER A 40 -14.60 10.42 12.13
CA SER A 40 -14.92 11.84 11.95
C SER A 40 -13.98 12.43 10.89
N PRO A 41 -14.42 13.38 10.04
CA PRO A 41 -13.52 14.10 9.14
C PRO A 41 -12.33 14.73 9.89
N GLU A 42 -12.53 15.18 11.13
CA GLU A 42 -11.48 15.75 12.00
C GLU A 42 -10.45 14.69 12.44
N GLU A 43 -10.89 13.48 12.82
CA GLU A 43 -10.00 12.37 13.19
C GLU A 43 -9.18 11.84 12.00
N LYS A 44 -9.69 12.01 10.77
CA LYS A 44 -8.93 11.70 9.54
C LYS A 44 -7.87 12.76 9.28
N GLU A 45 -8.21 14.04 9.45
CA GLU A 45 -7.30 15.15 9.24
C GLU A 45 -6.18 15.18 10.29
N GLU A 46 -6.48 14.90 11.56
CA GLU A 46 -5.46 14.72 12.61
C GLU A 46 -4.52 13.56 12.30
N ARG A 47 -5.05 12.41 11.87
CA ARG A 47 -4.23 11.25 11.48
C ARG A 47 -3.38 11.54 10.25
N GLU A 48 -3.90 12.27 9.26
CA GLU A 48 -3.17 12.67 8.08
C GLU A 48 -2.06 13.68 8.43
N ASN A 49 -2.31 14.60 9.35
CA ASN A 49 -1.30 15.51 9.88
C ASN A 49 -0.21 14.78 10.67
N GLU A 50 -0.57 13.80 11.51
CA GLU A 50 0.40 12.97 12.24
C GLU A 50 1.31 12.16 11.31
N VAL A 51 0.76 11.63 10.21
CA VAL A 51 1.51 10.88 9.20
C VAL A 51 2.40 11.79 8.34
N ASN A 52 2.00 13.03 8.11
CA ASN A 52 2.77 14.00 7.31
C ASN A 52 3.80 14.80 8.12
N SER A 53 3.79 14.70 9.45
CA SER A 53 4.57 15.60 10.31
C SER A 53 6.09 15.35 10.26
N TRP A 54 6.55 14.13 9.99
CA TRP A 54 7.98 13.81 10.07
C TRP A 54 8.57 13.44 8.71
N ARG A 55 9.64 14.13 8.36
CA ARG A 55 10.40 13.94 7.13
C ARG A 55 11.72 13.25 7.45
N VAL A 56 12.01 12.16 6.76
CA VAL A 56 13.32 11.51 6.79
C VAL A 56 14.15 12.09 5.66
N ILE A 57 15.26 12.75 6.02
CA ILE A 57 16.13 13.47 5.08
C ILE A 57 17.47 12.75 5.01
N LEU A 58 17.96 12.54 3.80
CA LEU A 58 19.32 12.12 3.51
C LEU A 58 20.18 13.36 3.28
N TYR A 59 21.26 13.51 4.02
CA TYR A 59 22.27 14.52 3.75
C TYR A 59 23.39 13.93 2.90
N ASN A 60 23.93 14.72 1.98
CA ASN A 60 25.14 14.34 1.26
C ASN A 60 26.35 14.42 2.17
N ASP A 61 27.28 13.51 1.96
CA ASP A 61 28.58 13.49 2.62
C ASP A 61 29.68 13.20 1.60
N ASP A 62 30.93 13.53 1.93
CA ASP A 62 32.07 13.38 1.02
C ASP A 62 32.86 12.08 1.24
N ILE A 63 32.37 11.18 2.11
CA ILE A 63 33.10 10.00 2.59
C ILE A 63 32.53 8.72 1.98
N HIS A 64 31.20 8.60 1.88
CA HIS A 64 30.52 7.40 1.43
C HIS A 64 30.30 7.38 -0.09
N ASN A 65 30.45 6.20 -0.68
CA ASN A 65 30.13 6.00 -2.09
C ASN A 65 28.61 5.82 -2.31
N PHE A 66 28.15 6.15 -3.52
CA PHE A 66 26.72 6.07 -3.87
C PHE A 66 26.11 4.68 -3.64
N MET A 67 26.85 3.60 -3.94
CA MET A 67 26.33 2.23 -3.81
C MET A 67 26.07 1.86 -2.35
N TYR A 68 27.00 2.19 -1.47
CA TYR A 68 26.90 1.97 -0.02
C TYR A 68 25.71 2.71 0.57
N VAL A 69 25.53 3.98 0.20
CA VAL A 69 24.40 4.79 0.68
C VAL A 69 23.09 4.21 0.15
N THR A 70 23.04 3.85 -1.14
CA THR A 70 21.84 3.28 -1.78
C THR A 70 21.42 1.95 -1.14
N GLU A 71 22.37 1.06 -0.86
CA GLU A 71 22.10 -0.19 -0.14
C GLU A 71 21.67 0.05 1.30
N SER A 72 22.26 1.03 1.98
CA SER A 72 21.92 1.38 3.37
C SER A 72 20.49 1.90 3.46
N ILE A 73 20.07 2.75 2.53
CA ILE A 73 18.68 3.23 2.43
C ILE A 73 17.73 2.07 2.18
N SER A 74 18.06 1.16 1.26
CA SER A 74 17.21 0.00 0.96
C SER A 74 17.09 -0.97 2.15
N LYS A 75 18.14 -1.11 2.97
CA LYS A 75 18.11 -1.91 4.21
C LYS A 75 17.27 -1.26 5.31
N CYS A 76 17.38 0.06 5.50
CA CYS A 76 16.61 0.79 6.51
C CYS A 76 15.14 0.93 6.11
N VAL A 77 14.88 1.10 4.81
CA VAL A 77 13.55 1.38 4.25
C VAL A 77 13.21 0.30 3.23
N PRO A 78 12.77 -0.89 3.66
CA PRO A 78 12.56 -2.03 2.76
C PRO A 78 11.42 -1.83 1.75
N GLN A 79 10.53 -0.85 1.99
CA GLN A 79 9.51 -0.48 1.00
C GLN A 79 10.08 0.29 -0.20
N LEU A 80 11.31 0.79 -0.11
CA LEU A 80 11.92 1.59 -1.16
C LEU A 80 12.80 0.70 -2.06
N PRO A 81 12.49 0.57 -3.36
CA PRO A 81 13.30 -0.24 -4.25
C PRO A 81 14.67 0.41 -4.48
N LEU A 82 15.68 -0.41 -4.76
CA LEU A 82 17.07 0.02 -4.93
C LEU A 82 17.23 1.13 -5.98
N ALA A 83 16.48 1.06 -7.08
CA ALA A 83 16.50 2.07 -8.13
C ALA A 83 16.04 3.46 -7.64
N VAL A 84 15.03 3.51 -6.76
CA VAL A 84 14.55 4.77 -6.18
C VAL A 84 15.54 5.30 -5.15
N ALA A 85 16.13 4.41 -4.34
CA ALA A 85 17.21 4.80 -3.42
C ALA A 85 18.39 5.45 -4.18
N HIS A 86 18.75 4.93 -5.35
CA HIS A 86 19.82 5.51 -6.18
C HIS A 86 19.47 6.89 -6.72
N LEU A 87 18.21 7.13 -7.09
CA LEU A 87 17.78 8.46 -7.52
C LEU A 87 17.85 9.49 -6.38
N ILE A 88 17.46 9.09 -5.18
CA ILE A 88 17.51 9.94 -3.98
C ILE A 88 18.97 10.28 -3.61
N THR A 89 19.89 9.32 -3.70
CA THR A 89 21.32 9.59 -3.43
C THR A 89 21.92 10.55 -4.46
N LEU A 90 21.53 10.44 -5.74
CA LEU A 90 21.92 11.40 -6.76
C LEU A 90 21.35 12.80 -6.51
N GLU A 91 20.10 12.90 -6.06
CA GLU A 91 19.48 14.18 -5.70
C GLU A 91 20.17 14.80 -4.50
N ALA A 92 20.47 14.01 -3.46
CA ALA A 92 21.18 14.48 -2.28
C ALA A 92 22.57 15.00 -2.65
N HIS A 93 23.29 14.30 -3.51
CA HIS A 93 24.61 14.74 -3.96
C HIS A 93 24.59 16.08 -4.72
N LYS A 94 23.56 16.31 -5.54
CA LYS A 94 23.42 17.56 -6.29
C LYS A 94 22.97 18.73 -5.41
N ASN A 95 22.04 18.48 -4.49
CA ASN A 95 21.37 19.54 -3.71
C ASN A 95 21.90 19.67 -2.28
N GLY A 96 22.83 18.81 -1.86
CA GLY A 96 23.32 18.66 -0.49
C GLY A 96 22.40 17.82 0.41
N GLN A 97 21.14 17.62 0.05
CA GLN A 97 20.17 16.82 0.79
C GLN A 97 19.01 16.35 -0.11
N ALA A 98 18.35 15.26 0.27
CA ALA A 98 17.15 14.76 -0.39
C ALA A 98 16.14 14.21 0.63
N GLU A 99 14.85 14.32 0.32
CA GLU A 99 13.77 13.76 1.13
C GLU A 99 13.52 12.30 0.75
N ILE A 100 13.57 11.38 1.72
CA ILE A 100 13.32 9.95 1.47
C ILE A 100 11.83 9.63 1.54
N ILE A 101 11.20 9.95 2.68
CA ILE A 101 9.79 9.62 2.96
C ILE A 101 9.22 10.52 4.06
N ARG A 102 7.90 10.72 4.02
CA ARG A 102 7.11 11.28 5.14
C ARG A 102 6.37 10.17 5.86
N THR A 103 6.46 10.16 7.18
CA THR A 103 5.79 9.16 8.01
C THR A 103 5.56 9.72 9.42
N TRP A 104 4.82 9.00 10.26
CA TRP A 104 4.70 9.33 11.68
C TRP A 104 6.04 9.16 12.42
N LYS A 105 6.17 9.88 13.55
CA LYS A 105 7.42 10.01 14.32
C LYS A 105 8.12 8.68 14.61
N ASP A 106 7.41 7.73 15.20
CA ASP A 106 8.01 6.46 15.65
C ASP A 106 8.65 5.67 14.50
N LYS A 107 8.03 5.72 13.31
CA LYS A 107 8.56 5.04 12.12
C LYS A 107 9.72 5.80 11.50
N ALA A 108 9.67 7.14 11.51
CA ALA A 108 10.78 7.96 11.07
C ALA A 108 12.02 7.69 11.94
N GLU A 109 11.85 7.65 13.27
CA GLU A 109 12.93 7.30 14.20
C GLU A 109 13.47 5.89 13.96
N LEU A 110 12.59 4.93 13.67
CA LEU A 110 13.01 3.56 13.33
C LEU A 110 13.90 3.53 12.08
N TYR A 111 13.53 4.27 11.03
CA TYR A 111 14.33 4.37 9.81
C TYR A 111 15.68 5.06 10.04
N CYS A 112 15.71 6.09 10.90
CA CYS A 112 16.94 6.81 11.23
C CYS A 112 17.92 6.00 12.10
N ARG A 113 17.41 5.15 13.01
CA ARG A 113 18.29 4.32 13.86
C ARG A 113 19.05 3.25 13.07
N GLY A 114 18.54 2.88 11.89
CA GLY A 114 19.03 1.76 11.10
C GLY A 114 18.79 0.43 11.82
N ASN A 115 18.72 -0.67 11.05
CA ASN A 115 18.63 -2.00 11.65
C ASN A 115 19.91 -2.30 12.44
N LYS A 116 19.88 -2.09 13.76
CA LYS A 116 20.71 -2.85 14.72
C LYS A 116 20.07 -4.23 14.86
N LEU A 117 20.38 -5.13 13.92
CA LEU A 117 20.27 -6.57 14.15
C LEU A 117 21.67 -7.10 14.42
#